data_AF-A0A7Y4I203-F1
#
_entry.id   AF-A0A7Y4I203-F1
#
_cell.length_a   1.000
_cell.length_b   1.000
_cell.length_c   1.000
_cell.angle_alpha   90.00
_cell.angle_beta   90.00
_cell.angle_gamma   90.00
#
_symmetry.space_group_name_H-M   'P 1'
#
loop_
_entity.id
_entity.type
_entity.pdbx_description
1 polymer ?
#
loop_
_entity_poly.entity_id
_entity_poly.type
_entity_poly.pdbx_seq_one_letter_code
_entity_poly.pdbx_strand_id
1 'polypeptide(L)'
;QGISTGWDNGNGTRSYKPLTPINRDAMAAFLYRAAGSPAYAPPARSPFTDVSTKQQFYKEMAWLSAQGISTGWDNGNGTRSYKPLSPINRDAMAAFLYRAERV
;
A
#
# COMPACT_ATOMS: atom_id res chain seq x y z
N GLN A 1 -5.80 -16.86 5.26
CA GLN A 1 -5.39 -16.31 3.95
C GLN A 1 -4.21 -15.31 4.01
N GLY A 2 -3.34 -15.26 5.05
CA GLY A 2 -2.05 -14.53 4.97
C GLY A 2 -2.09 -13.02 4.68
N ILE A 3 -3.26 -12.37 4.79
CA ILE A 3 -3.47 -10.96 4.41
C ILE A 3 -2.63 -10.03 5.30
N SER A 4 -2.66 -10.22 6.62
CA SER A 4 -1.72 -9.60 7.55
C SER A 4 -0.62 -10.58 7.91
N THR A 5 0.63 -10.11 7.84
CA THR A 5 1.80 -10.87 8.26
C THR A 5 2.29 -10.46 9.65
N GLY A 6 1.75 -9.38 10.23
CA GLY A 6 2.25 -8.78 11.46
C GLY A 6 3.55 -8.00 11.28
N TRP A 7 3.96 -7.34 12.36
CA TRP A 7 5.23 -6.62 12.47
C TRP A 7 6.35 -7.57 12.87
N ASP A 8 7.48 -7.54 12.15
CA ASP A 8 8.67 -8.29 12.54
C ASP A 8 9.30 -7.65 13.77
N ASN A 9 9.54 -8.47 14.81
CA ASN A 9 10.20 -8.04 16.03
C ASN A 9 11.73 -8.21 15.96
N GLY A 10 12.29 -8.73 14.85
CA GLY A 10 13.73 -8.92 14.65
C GLY A 10 14.31 -10.16 15.33
N ASN A 11 13.46 -11.00 15.94
CA ASN A 11 13.85 -12.21 16.67
C ASN A 11 13.07 -13.46 16.20
N GLY A 12 12.55 -13.43 14.97
CA GLY A 12 11.71 -14.49 14.41
C GLY A 12 10.26 -14.49 14.91
N THR A 13 9.90 -13.65 15.88
CA THR A 13 8.50 -13.47 16.31
C THR A 13 7.84 -12.29 15.61
N ARG A 14 6.50 -12.28 15.61
CA ARG A 14 5.71 -11.20 15.02
C ARG A 14 4.64 -10.69 15.95
N SER A 15 4.42 -9.38 15.92
CA SER A 15 3.39 -8.68 16.69
C SER A 15 2.24 -8.23 15.80
N TYR A 16 0.99 -8.46 16.19
CA TYR A 16 -0.18 -8.00 15.43
C TYR A 16 -0.45 -6.49 15.59
N LYS A 17 -0.13 -5.91 16.75
CA LYS A 17 -0.32 -4.48 17.07
C LYS A 17 -1.74 -3.94 16.81
N PRO A 18 -2.78 -4.48 17.49
CA PRO A 18 -4.20 -4.20 17.16
C PRO A 18 -4.64 -2.76 17.39
N LEU A 19 -3.97 -2.01 18.28
CA LEU A 19 -4.30 -0.63 18.61
C LEU A 19 -3.43 0.40 17.87
N THR A 20 -2.43 -0.06 17.12
CA THR A 20 -1.55 0.83 16.35
C THR A 20 -2.23 1.19 15.03
N PRO A 21 -2.29 2.49 14.65
CA PRO A 21 -2.78 2.88 13.35
C PRO A 21 -2.02 2.19 12.22
N ILE A 22 -2.75 1.81 11.17
CA ILE A 22 -2.16 1.20 9.97
C ILE A 22 -1.73 2.32 9.02
N ASN A 23 -0.48 2.25 8.57
CA ASN A 23 0.04 3.14 7.53
C ASN A 23 -0.43 2.70 6.14
N ARG A 24 -0.45 3.66 5.20
CA ARG A 24 -0.97 3.45 3.84
C ARG A 24 -0.17 2.45 3.00
N ASP A 25 1.13 2.30 3.28
CA ASP A 25 1.98 1.29 2.67
C ASP A 25 1.61 -0.14 3.11
N ALA A 26 1.38 -0.34 4.40
CA ALA A 26 0.94 -1.61 4.97
C ALA A 26 -0.46 -2.00 4.44
N MET A 27 -1.37 -1.03 4.30
CA MET A 27 -2.65 -1.27 3.65
C MET A 27 -2.49 -1.72 2.19
N ALA A 28 -1.52 -1.16 1.45
CA ALA A 28 -1.23 -1.63 0.10
C ALA A 28 -0.84 -3.10 0.07
N ALA A 29 0.04 -3.51 0.99
CA ALA A 29 0.46 -4.89 1.13
C ALA A 29 -0.72 -5.83 1.46
N PHE A 30 -1.66 -5.38 2.29
CA PHE A 30 -2.84 -6.18 2.66
C PHE A 30 -3.75 -6.39 1.45
N LEU A 31 -4.07 -5.32 0.71
CA LEU A 31 -4.95 -5.40 -0.44
C LEU A 31 -4.34 -6.21 -1.59
N TYR A 32 -3.04 -6.05 -1.84
CA TYR A 32 -2.33 -6.86 -2.83
C TYR A 32 -2.35 -8.36 -2.48
N ARG A 33 -2.14 -8.71 -1.21
CA ARG A 33 -2.25 -10.11 -0.75
C ARG A 33 -3.67 -10.63 -0.77
N ALA A 34 -4.65 -9.80 -0.42
CA ALA A 34 -6.07 -10.15 -0.49
C ALA A 34 -6.50 -10.46 -1.94
N ALA A 35 -5.91 -9.77 -2.93
CA ALA A 35 -6.09 -10.05 -4.35
C ALA A 35 -5.31 -11.28 -4.86
N GLY A 36 -4.73 -12.09 -3.96
CA GLY A 36 -3.99 -13.30 -4.34
C GLY A 36 -2.54 -13.06 -4.76
N SER A 37 -1.97 -11.88 -4.47
CA SER A 37 -0.59 -11.52 -4.83
C SER A 37 -0.28 -11.65 -6.34
N PRO A 38 -1.07 -11.01 -7.22
CA PRO A 38 -1.00 -11.20 -8.66
C PRO A 38 0.38 -10.86 -9.24
N ALA A 39 0.83 -11.60 -10.26
CA ALA A 39 2.10 -11.32 -10.91
C ALA A 39 2.14 -9.87 -11.42
N TYR A 40 3.08 -9.08 -10.91
CA TYR A 40 3.20 -7.66 -11.24
C TYR A 40 4.67 -7.24 -11.18
N ALA A 41 5.13 -6.61 -12.26
CA ALA A 41 6.43 -5.97 -12.33
C ALA A 41 6.23 -4.46 -12.11
N PRO A 42 6.68 -3.90 -10.98
CA PRO A 42 6.54 -2.46 -10.76
C PRO A 42 7.50 -1.69 -11.69
N PRO A 43 7.14 -0.45 -12.08
CA PRO A 43 7.97 0.34 -12.98
C PRO A 43 9.34 0.65 -12.38
N ALA A 44 10.36 0.83 -13.22
CA ALA A 44 11.70 1.20 -12.78
C ALA A 44 11.79 2.61 -12.18
N ARG A 45 10.81 3.47 -12.51
CA ARG A 45 10.60 4.79 -11.91
C ARG A 45 9.27 4.77 -11.14
N SER A 46 9.31 5.24 -9.90
CA SER A 46 8.10 5.33 -9.09
C SER A 46 7.06 6.26 -9.74
N PRO A 47 5.77 5.88 -9.72
CA PRO A 47 4.68 6.78 -10.11
C PRO A 47 4.43 7.89 -9.07
N PHE A 48 5.03 7.77 -7.88
CA PHE A 48 4.90 8.73 -6.79
C PHE A 48 6.24 9.38 -6.42
N THR A 49 6.21 10.67 -6.12
CA THR A 49 7.39 11.49 -5.81
C THR A 49 8.03 11.18 -4.45
N ASP A 50 7.26 10.60 -3.53
CA ASP A 50 7.64 10.31 -2.15
C ASP A 50 7.77 8.80 -1.87
N VAL A 51 7.96 8.01 -2.93
CA VAL A 51 8.11 6.55 -2.88
C VAL A 51 9.39 6.14 -3.60
N SER A 52 10.34 5.58 -2.86
CA SER A 52 11.55 4.99 -3.45
C SER A 52 11.25 3.59 -4.00
N THR A 53 11.85 3.24 -5.14
CA THR A 53 11.69 1.91 -5.76
C THR A 53 12.32 0.77 -4.96
N LYS A 54 13.16 1.11 -3.97
CA LYS A 54 13.80 0.15 -3.05
C LYS A 54 13.08 0.05 -1.70
N GLN A 55 12.06 0.87 -1.46
CA GLN A 55 11.40 0.88 -0.15
C GLN A 55 10.46 -0.30 0.02
N GLN A 56 10.20 -0.63 1.28
CA GLN A 56 9.25 -1.68 1.64
C GLN A 56 7.87 -1.41 1.01
N PHE A 57 7.26 -2.48 0.50
CA PHE A 57 5.95 -2.46 -0.15
C PHE A 57 5.85 -1.60 -1.44
N TYR A 58 6.98 -1.23 -2.06
CA TYR A 58 6.96 -0.47 -3.32
C TYR A 58 6.10 -1.13 -4.40
N LYS A 59 6.28 -2.44 -4.58
CA LYS A 59 5.56 -3.22 -5.59
C LYS A 59 4.05 -3.12 -5.39
N GLU A 60 3.59 -3.25 -4.15
CA GLU A 60 2.19 -3.24 -3.77
C GLU A 60 1.59 -1.84 -3.92
N MET A 61 2.31 -0.79 -3.50
CA MET A 61 1.88 0.59 -3.74
C MET A 61 1.75 0.93 -5.23
N ALA A 62 2.72 0.50 -6.04
CA ALA A 62 2.70 0.68 -7.49
C ALA A 62 1.56 -0.11 -8.14
N TRP A 63 1.31 -1.35 -7.69
CA TRP A 63 0.19 -2.16 -8.18
C TRP A 63 -1.16 -1.51 -7.86
N LEU A 64 -1.36 -1.04 -6.62
CA LEU A 64 -2.57 -0.30 -6.23
C LEU A 64 -2.79 0.91 -7.14
N SER A 65 -1.72 1.61 -7.52
CA SER A 65 -1.81 2.73 -8.44
C SER A 65 -2.19 2.30 -9.85
N ALA A 66 -1.59 1.23 -10.36
CA ALA A 66 -1.85 0.70 -11.69
C ALA A 66 -3.28 0.20 -11.85
N GLN A 67 -3.87 -0.36 -10.79
CA GLN A 67 -5.26 -0.81 -10.75
C GLN A 67 -6.26 0.30 -10.39
N GLY A 68 -5.79 1.54 -10.18
CA GLY A 68 -6.64 2.66 -9.76
C GLY A 68 -7.18 2.57 -8.33
N ILE A 69 -6.75 1.59 -7.53
CA ILE A 69 -7.16 1.43 -6.13
C ILE A 69 -6.66 2.60 -5.28
N SER A 70 -5.40 3.01 -5.45
CA SER A 70 -4.87 4.24 -4.86
C SER A 70 -4.58 5.25 -5.96
N THR A 71 -5.11 6.46 -5.82
CA THR A 71 -4.81 7.56 -6.72
C THR A 71 -3.65 8.43 -6.23
N GLY A 72 -3.25 8.32 -4.96
CA GLY A 72 -2.36 9.28 -4.31
C GLY A 72 -2.99 10.69 -4.23
N TRP A 73 -2.15 11.67 -3.92
CA TRP A 73 -2.49 13.09 -3.93
C TRP A 73 -1.85 13.76 -5.12
N ASP A 74 -2.60 14.64 -5.78
CA ASP A 74 -2.05 15.55 -6.77
C ASP A 74 -1.21 16.62 -6.08
N ASN A 75 0.02 16.81 -6.56
CA ASN A 75 0.94 17.82 -6.07
C ASN A 75 0.74 19.18 -6.79
N GLY A 76 -0.16 19.26 -7.77
CA GLY A 76 -0.46 20.50 -8.52
C GLY A 76 0.52 20.82 -9.65
N ASN A 77 1.46 19.91 -9.94
CA ASN A 77 2.49 20.06 -10.97
C ASN A 77 2.58 18.83 -11.90
N GLY A 78 1.48 18.08 -12.02
CA GLY A 78 1.43 16.85 -12.80
C GLY A 78 2.11 15.65 -12.14
N THR A 79 2.62 15.79 -10.91
CA THR A 79 3.17 14.69 -10.11
C THR A 79 2.23 14.31 -8.98
N ARG A 80 2.44 13.11 -8.41
CA ARG A 80 1.62 12.62 -7.30
C ARG A 80 2.45 12.11 -6.14
N SER A 81 1.91 12.24 -4.93
CA SER A 81 2.48 11.67 -3.70
C SER A 81 1.59 10.55 -3.16
N TYR A 82 2.17 9.51 -2.57
CA TYR A 82 1.45 8.37 -1.97
C TYR A 82 1.25 8.48 -0.46
N LYS A 83 2.11 9.22 0.23
CA LYS A 83 2.21 9.37 1.69
C LYS A 83 2.27 8.01 2.40
N PRO A 84 3.29 7.18 2.12
CA PRO A 84 3.34 5.79 2.56
C PRO A 84 3.30 5.62 4.08
N LEU A 85 4.00 6.50 4.81
CA LEU A 85 4.13 6.44 6.26
C LEU A 85 3.02 7.17 7.03
N SER A 86 2.04 7.74 6.32
CA SER A 86 0.89 8.36 6.97
C SER A 86 -0.15 7.29 7.35
N PRO A 87 -0.78 7.41 8.53
CA PRO A 87 -1.94 6.60 8.87
C PRO A 87 -3.04 6.71 7.82
N ILE A 88 -3.73 5.59 7.54
CA ILE A 88 -4.89 5.60 6.66
C ILE A 88 -6.14 6.06 7.41
N ASN A 89 -6.82 7.07 6.88
CA ASN A 89 -8.13 7.49 7.37
C ASN A 89 -9.23 6.51 6.91
N ARG A 90 -10.33 6.45 7.67
CA ARG A 90 -11.44 5.49 7.42
C ARG A 90 -12.11 5.68 6.05
N ASP A 91 -12.24 6.92 5.60
CA ASP A 91 -12.76 7.29 4.28
C ASP A 91 -11.86 6.77 3.15
N ALA A 92 -10.54 6.95 3.26
CA ALA A 92 -9.57 6.44 2.31
C ALA A 92 -9.58 4.90 2.29
N MET A 93 -9.69 4.26 3.45
CA MET A 93 -9.83 2.80 3.55
C MET A 93 -11.08 2.31 2.82
N ALA A 94 -12.24 2.92 3.05
CA ALA A 94 -13.48 2.57 2.35
C ALA A 94 -13.33 2.73 0.83
N ALA A 95 -12.73 3.83 0.38
CA ALA A 95 -12.48 4.07 -1.02
C ALA A 95 -11.54 3.02 -1.65
N PHE A 96 -10.53 2.57 -0.91
CA PHE A 96 -9.60 1.54 -1.38
C PHE A 96 -10.29 0.18 -1.48
N LEU A 97 -11.04 -0.23 -0.45
CA LEU A 97 -11.78 -1.49 -0.44
C LEU A 97 -12.79 -1.55 -1.59
N TYR A 98 -13.59 -0.48 -1.75
CA TYR A 98 -14.55 -0.37 -2.84
C TYR A 98 -13.89 -0.54 -4.21
N ARG A 99 -12.72 0.07 -4.43
CA ARG A 99 -12.00 -0.08 -5.70
C ARG A 99 -11.35 -1.45 -5.84
N ALA A 100 -10.84 -2.02 -4.76
CA ALA A 100 -10.20 -3.34 -4.77
C ALA A 100 -11.17 -4.48 -5.10
N GLU A 101 -12.45 -4.38 -4.73
CA GLU A 101 -13.49 -5.37 -5.08
C GLU A 101 -13.79 -5.46 -6.58
N ARG A 102 -13.28 -4.52 -7.38
CA ARG A 102 -13.52 -4.43 -8.82
C ARG A 102 -12.31 -4.87 -9.66
N VAL A 103 -11.28 -5.39 -9.00
CA VAL A 103 -10.02 -5.83 -9.60
C VAL A 103 -9.91 -7.33 -9.50
#